data_AF-A0A847WW14-F1
#
_entry.id   AF-A0A847WW14-F1
#
_cell.length_a   1.000
_cell.length_b   1.000
_cell.length_c   1.000
_cell.angle_alpha   90.00
_cell.angle_beta   90.00
_cell.angle_gamma   90.00
#
_symmetry.space_group_name_H-M   'P 1'
#
loop_
_entity.id
_entity.type
_entity.pdbx_description
1 polymer ?
#
loop_
_entity_poly.entity_id
_entity_poly.type
_entity_poly.pdbx_seq_one_letter_code
_entity_poly.pdbx_strand_id
1 'polypeptide(L)'
;NIPIVPLYFAKPRPVVERSGTLIMVDDGRLPLLPGETPREEVVRFRTLGCYPLTGAIRSSAADLPSIIMEMQASRTSEREGRLIDSDSAGSMEKKKQEGYF
;
A
#
# COMPACT_ATOMS: atom_id res chain seq x y z
N ASN A 1 -14.53 -17.03 15.83
CA ASN A 1 -13.34 -16.20 15.56
C ASN A 1 -13.18 -16.10 14.05
N ILE A 2 -13.31 -14.92 13.45
CA ILE A 2 -13.18 -14.76 11.98
C ILE A 2 -11.70 -14.53 11.67
N PRO A 3 -11.04 -15.37 10.86
CA PRO A 3 -9.65 -15.15 10.49
C PRO A 3 -9.51 -13.88 9.65
N ILE A 4 -8.59 -13.01 10.03
CA ILE A 4 -8.28 -11.77 9.32
C ILE A 4 -7.02 -11.98 8.47
N VAL A 5 -7.02 -11.44 7.25
CA VAL A 5 -5.87 -11.53 6.34
C VAL A 5 -4.65 -10.81 6.95
N PRO A 6 -3.45 -11.45 6.98
CA PRO A 6 -2.26 -10.88 7.63
C PRO A 6 -1.81 -9.51 7.12
N LEU A 7 -2.17 -9.14 5.89
CA LEU A 7 -1.84 -7.85 5.28
C LEU A 7 -2.53 -6.66 5.97
N TYR A 8 -3.62 -6.88 6.69
CA TYR A 8 -4.25 -5.83 7.48
C TYR A 8 -3.44 -5.44 8.72
N PHE A 9 -2.56 -6.31 9.20
CA PHE A 9 -1.71 -6.05 10.36
C PHE A 9 -0.36 -5.46 9.93
N ALA A 10 0.12 -4.51 10.72
CA ALA A 10 1.44 -3.92 10.56
C ALA A 10 2.53 -4.98 10.76
N LYS A 11 3.42 -5.10 9.77
CA LYS A 11 4.61 -5.96 9.83
C LYS A 11 5.74 -5.31 9.03
N PRO A 12 7.01 -5.61 9.36
CA PRO A 12 8.14 -5.31 8.48
C PRO A 12 7.92 -5.97 7.12
N ARG A 13 7.95 -5.16 6.06
CA ARG A 13 7.80 -5.62 4.67
C ARG A 13 8.76 -4.83 3.78
N PRO A 14 9.36 -5.48 2.77
CA PRO A 14 10.12 -4.78 1.74
C PRO A 14 9.18 -3.91 0.91
N VAL A 15 9.48 -2.62 0.82
CA VAL A 15 8.71 -1.65 0.03
C VAL A 15 9.61 -0.76 -0.80
N VAL A 16 9.08 -0.29 -1.92
CA VAL A 16 9.62 0.84 -2.68
C VAL A 16 8.62 2.00 -2.65
N GLU A 17 9.13 3.23 -2.71
CA GLU A 17 8.29 4.42 -2.71
C GLU A 17 8.20 4.98 -4.13
N ARG A 18 6.99 4.98 -4.70
CA ARG A 18 6.70 5.54 -6.03
C ARG A 18 5.61 6.58 -5.91
N SER A 19 5.90 7.81 -6.34
CA SER A 19 4.91 8.91 -6.33
C SER A 19 4.23 9.08 -4.96
N GLY A 20 4.98 8.96 -3.86
CA GLY A 20 4.50 9.07 -2.48
C GLY A 20 3.72 7.84 -1.95
N THR A 21 3.57 6.79 -2.74
CA THR A 21 2.92 5.54 -2.34
C THR A 21 3.96 4.46 -2.03
N LEU A 22 3.79 3.77 -0.90
CA LEU A 22 4.59 2.59 -0.58
C LEU A 22 4.00 1.37 -1.28
N ILE A 23 4.80 0.74 -2.14
CA ILE A 23 4.43 -0.47 -2.85
C ILE A 23 5.24 -1.61 -2.25
N MET A 24 4.55 -2.63 -1.73
CA MET A 24 5.20 -3.84 -1.22
C MET A 24 5.79 -4.63 -2.37
N VAL A 25 7.02 -5.09 -2.19
CA VAL A 25 7.74 -5.94 -3.14
C VAL A 25 7.65 -7.38 -2.63
N ASP A 26 6.63 -8.14 -3.05
CA ASP A 26 6.44 -9.52 -2.58
C ASP A 26 6.90 -10.58 -3.59
N ASP A 27 6.93 -10.25 -4.88
CA ASP A 27 7.40 -11.12 -5.94
C ASP A 27 7.92 -10.37 -7.17
N GLY A 28 8.36 -11.12 -8.18
CA GLY A 28 8.96 -10.61 -9.41
C GLY A 28 8.00 -9.94 -10.40
N ARG A 29 6.69 -9.84 -10.12
CA ARG A 29 5.74 -9.14 -11.01
C ARG A 29 5.89 -7.62 -10.95
N LEU A 30 6.59 -7.10 -9.95
CA LEU A 30 6.90 -5.67 -9.84
C LEU A 30 8.34 -5.42 -10.33
N PRO A 31 8.53 -5.00 -11.60
CA PRO A 31 9.85 -4.61 -12.07
C PRO A 31 10.29 -3.34 -11.33
N LEU A 32 11.48 -3.37 -10.74
CA LEU A 32 12.08 -2.20 -10.10
C LEU A 32 12.58 -1.21 -11.16
N LEU A 33 12.35 0.08 -10.93
CA LEU A 33 12.91 1.13 -11.78
C LEU A 33 14.41 1.32 -11.46
N PRO A 34 15.21 1.86 -12.39
CA PRO A 34 16.62 2.15 -12.12
C PRO A 34 16.79 3.03 -10.87
N GLY A 35 17.58 2.54 -9.91
CA GLY A 35 17.84 3.23 -8.64
C GLY A 35 16.87 2.89 -7.49
N GLU A 36 15.82 2.12 -7.75
CA GLU A 36 14.95 1.63 -6.68
C GLU A 36 15.61 0.46 -5.95
N THR A 37 15.73 0.60 -4.63
CA THR A 37 16.15 -0.48 -3.75
C THR A 37 15.05 -0.70 -2.71
N PRO A 38 14.46 -1.90 -2.62
CA PRO A 38 13.48 -2.20 -1.58
C PRO A 38 14.09 -1.98 -0.20
N ARG A 39 13.34 -1.30 0.67
CA ARG A 39 13.70 -1.10 2.07
C ARG A 39 12.66 -1.72 2.99
N GLU A 40 13.09 -2.20 4.14
CA GLU A 40 12.17 -2.69 5.16
C GLU A 40 11.45 -1.53 5.83
N GLU A 41 10.12 -1.54 5.75
CA GLU A 41 9.26 -0.60 6.47
C GLU A 41 8.17 -1.37 7.22
N VAL A 42 7.78 -0.87 8.39
CA VAL A 42 6.62 -1.42 9.11
C VAL A 42 5.36 -0.82 8.52
N VAL A 43 4.65 -1.62 7.72
CA VAL A 43 3.48 -1.16 6.96
C VAL A 43 2.30 -2.10 7.10
N ARG A 44 1.09 -1.61 6.82
CA ARG A 44 -0.13 -2.41 6.68
C ARG A 44 -0.96 -1.93 5.49
N PHE A 45 -1.99 -2.69 5.13
CA PHE A 45 -2.91 -2.35 4.06
C PHE A 45 -4.29 -2.03 4.62
N ARG A 46 -4.84 -0.86 4.29
CA ARG A 46 -6.22 -0.48 4.67
C ARG A 46 -7.27 -1.08 3.72
N THR A 47 -6.90 -1.24 2.46
CA THR A 47 -7.71 -1.90 1.43
C THR A 47 -6.83 -2.91 0.69
N LEU A 48 -7.43 -3.96 0.13
CA LEU A 48 -6.74 -4.96 -0.68
C LEU A 48 -7.38 -4.96 -2.06
N GLY A 49 -6.62 -4.57 -3.08
CA GLY A 49 -7.02 -4.60 -4.48
C GLY A 49 -6.07 -5.47 -5.29
N CYS A 50 -5.90 -5.16 -6.57
CA CYS A 50 -4.92 -5.83 -7.40
C CYS A 50 -3.50 -5.43 -6.96
N TYR A 51 -2.60 -6.42 -6.92
CA TYR A 51 -1.16 -6.17 -6.86
C TYR A 51 -0.67 -5.70 -8.24
N PRO A 52 0.29 -4.75 -8.35
CA PRO A 52 0.96 -3.98 -7.30
C PRO A 52 0.29 -2.63 -6.97
N LEU A 53 -0.99 -2.46 -7.32
CA LEU A 53 -1.72 -1.19 -7.25
C LEU A 53 -2.27 -0.84 -5.86
N THR A 54 -2.02 -1.68 -4.87
CA THR A 54 -2.46 -1.45 -3.49
C THR A 54 -1.37 -0.76 -2.71
N GLY A 55 -1.59 0.50 -2.32
CA GLY A 55 -0.66 1.26 -1.49
C GLY A 55 -0.65 0.78 -0.04
N ALA A 56 0.54 0.46 0.46
CA ALA A 56 0.77 0.22 1.88
C ALA A 56 0.86 1.56 2.63
N ILE A 57 0.49 1.56 3.91
CA ILE A 57 0.65 2.70 4.81
C ILE A 57 1.61 2.34 5.93
N ARG A 58 2.43 3.30 6.38
CA ARG A 58 3.22 3.14 7.60
C ARG A 58 2.29 3.02 8.79
N SER A 59 2.51 2.02 9.64
CA SER A 59 1.65 1.75 10.79
C SER A 59 2.40 0.86 11.78
N SER A 60 2.06 0.98 13.07
CA SER A 60 2.50 0.09 14.14
C SER A 60 1.42 -0.87 14.62
N ALA A 61 0.23 -0.87 13.99
CA ALA A 61 -0.93 -1.64 14.42
C ALA A 61 -0.80 -3.14 14.06
N ALA A 62 -0.15 -3.91 14.94
CA ALA A 62 0.15 -5.32 14.73
C ALA A 62 -0.99 -6.30 15.08
N ASP A 63 -2.07 -5.80 15.70
CA ASP A 63 -3.24 -6.58 16.10
C ASP A 63 -4.56 -5.81 15.89
N LEU A 64 -5.69 -6.50 16.07
CA LEU A 64 -7.01 -5.94 15.82
C LEU A 64 -7.34 -4.75 16.75
N PRO A 65 -7.12 -4.83 18.08
CA PRO A 65 -7.32 -3.68 18.96
C PRO A 65 -6.51 -2.45 18.53
N SER A 66 -5.25 -2.64 18.15
CA SER A 66 -4.37 -1.56 17.68
C SER A 66 -4.86 -0.95 16.38
N ILE A 67 -5.38 -1.76 15.45
CA ILE A 67 -5.99 -1.25 14.20
C ILE A 67 -7.21 -0.38 14.52
N ILE A 68 -8.07 -0.83 15.43
CA ILE A 68 -9.28 -0.08 15.82
C ILE A 68 -8.89 1.26 16.45
N MET A 69 -7.92 1.26 17.36
CA MET A 69 -7.41 2.49 17.98
C MET A 69 -6.79 3.44 16.95
N GLU A 70 -5.98 2.91 16.02
CA GLU A 70 -5.39 3.70 14.94
C GLU A 70 -6.47 4.31 14.02
N MET A 71 -7.52 3.54 13.70
CA MET A 71 -8.63 4.02 12.90
C MET A 71 -9.45 5.10 13.61
N GLN A 72 -9.67 4.97 14.92
CA GLN A 72 -10.37 5.98 15.73
C GLN A 72 -9.56 7.28 15.84
N ALA A 73 -8.23 7.18 15.94
CA ALA A 73 -7.34 8.32 16.01
C ALA A 73 -7.09 8.98 14.64
N SER A 74 -7.22 8.22 13.54
CA SER A 74 -6.99 8.73 12.20
C SER A 74 -8.17 9.56 11.70
N ARG A 75 -7.89 10.81 11.30
CA ARG A 75 -8.87 11.71 10.68
C ARG A 75 -8.88 11.60 9.15
N THR A 76 -8.14 10.63 8.60
CA THR A 76 -7.97 10.43 7.15
C THR A 76 -8.88 9.32 6.65
N SER A 77 -9.52 9.54 5.50
CA SER A 77 -10.38 8.54 4.86
C SER A 77 -9.61 7.26 4.55
N GLU A 78 -10.25 6.11 4.73
CA GLU A 78 -9.75 4.78 4.35
C GLU A 78 -9.35 4.66 2.86
N ARG A 79 -9.83 5.58 2.01
CA ARG A 79 -9.49 5.65 0.58
C ARG A 79 -8.17 6.37 0.27
N GLU A 80 -7.55 7.03 1.24
CA GLU A 80 -6.21 7.60 1.04
C GLU A 80 -5.17 6.49 0.93
N GLY A 81 -4.57 6.34 -0.25
CA GLY A 81 -3.70 5.21 -0.60
C GLY A 81 -4.11 4.50 -1.89
N ARG A 82 -5.30 4.82 -2.44
CA ARG A 82 -5.61 4.54 -3.84
C ARG A 82 -4.94 5.59 -4.71
N LEU A 83 -3.88 5.19 -5.43
CA LEU A 83 -3.25 5.97 -6.50
C LEU A 83 -4.24 6.47 -7.58
N ILE A 84 -5.50 6.04 -7.57
CA ILE A 84 -6.53 6.30 -8.58
C ILE A 84 -7.47 7.44 -8.17
N ASP A 85 -7.60 7.75 -6.87
CA ASP A 85 -8.59 8.72 -6.40
C ASP A 85 -8.09 10.18 -6.48
N SER A 86 -6.81 10.40 -6.79
CA SER A 86 -6.20 11.74 -6.81
C SER A 86 -6.14 12.42 -8.18
N ASP A 87 -6.50 11.79 -9.29
CA ASP A 87 -6.43 12.47 -10.58
C ASP A 87 -7.46 12.00 -11.62
N SER A 88 -8.05 13.01 -12.24
CA SER A 88 -8.96 13.01 -13.40
C SER A 88 -8.69 11.94 -14.48
N ALA A 89 -9.72 11.70 -15.30
CA ALA A 89 -9.93 10.76 -16.42
C ALA A 89 -8.76 10.23 -17.29
N GLY A 90 -7.49 10.60 -17.08
CA GLY A 90 -6.29 10.10 -17.77
C GLY A 90 -5.33 9.22 -16.95
N SER A 91 -5.64 8.93 -15.68
CA SER A 91 -4.75 8.21 -14.74
C SER A 91 -4.38 6.78 -15.19
N MET A 92 -5.27 6.09 -15.90
CA MET A 92 -5.05 4.70 -16.32
C MET A 92 -4.03 4.59 -17.47
N GLU A 93 -4.11 5.51 -18.43
CA GLU A 93 -3.23 5.52 -19.60
C GLU A 93 -1.80 5.93 -19.24
N LYS A 94 -1.66 6.88 -18.30
CA LYS A 94 -0.36 7.27 -17.75
C LYS A 94 0.29 6.13 -16.98
N LYS A 95 -0.50 5.36 -16.22
CA LYS A 95 -0.03 4.17 -15.51
C LYS A 95 0.35 3.01 -16.44
N LYS A 96 -0.33 2.86 -17.59
CA LYS A 96 0.12 1.92 -18.64
C LYS A 96 1.48 2.35 -19.20
N GLN A 97 1.68 3.64 -19.45
CA GLN A 97 2.98 4.17 -19.89
C GLN A 97 4.08 3.98 -18.83
N GLU A 98 3.72 4.06 -17.54
CA GLU A 98 4.62 3.83 -16.41
C GLU A 98 4.81 2.32 -16.07
N GLY A 99 4.20 1.42 -16.85
CA GLY A 99 4.41 -0.04 -16.73
C GLY A 99 3.68 -0.71 -15.56
N TYR A 100 2.63 -0.08 -15.02
CA TYR A 100 1.81 -0.65 -13.96
C TYR A 100 0.74 -1.65 -14.47
N PHE A 101 0.62 -1.81 -15.78
CA PHE A 101 -0.27 -2.74 -16.47
C PHE A 101 0.50 -3.58 -17.48
#